data_AF-A0A7W1DEQ1-F1
#
_entry.id   AF-A0A7W1DEQ1-F1
#
_cell.length_a   1.000
_cell.length_b   1.000
_cell.length_c   1.000
_cell.angle_alpha   90.00
_cell.angle_beta   90.00
_cell.angle_gamma   90.00
#
_symmetry.space_group_name_H-M   'P 1'
#
loop_
_entity.id
_entity.type
_entity.pdbx_description
1 polymer ?
#
loop_
_entity_poly.entity_id
_entity_poly.type
_entity_poly.pdbx_seq_one_letter_code
_entity_poly.pdbx_strand_id
1 'polypeptide(L)'
;MPDDEEIKKRAEELRKRAEESTANTDRENWEGCSFKWQPTSEAKKAYHNLARIIHPDLALDAKEKEKRHTLMAKLNDAYSAGDQNLLNKLVEDFRDSPDLISGDSIGDKLVRAIRQIFQVKNRLQELRAELLTAELSELYILRKKVSAEMFEGRNLLKQMAERTKTHIKKSERRLATLKDLNQVQEDYVKERFGMDISAFR
;
A
#
# COMPACT_ATOMS: atom_id res chain seq x y z
N MET A 1 -61.56 -49.14 -3.56
CA MET A 1 -60.61 -48.28 -2.83
C MET A 1 -59.20 -48.72 -3.19
N PRO A 2 -58.69 -48.37 -4.39
CA PRO A 2 -57.26 -48.25 -4.58
C PRO A 2 -56.81 -46.87 -4.05
N ASP A 3 -55.52 -46.69 -3.80
CA ASP A 3 -54.81 -45.39 -3.65
C ASP A 3 -54.18 -45.06 -2.29
N ASP A 4 -54.13 -45.97 -1.30
CA ASP A 4 -53.22 -45.76 -0.15
C ASP A 4 -51.77 -46.16 -0.48
N GLU A 5 -51.58 -47.14 -1.37
CA GLU A 5 -50.23 -47.58 -1.76
C GLU A 5 -49.56 -46.63 -2.74
N GLU A 6 -50.31 -46.00 -3.65
CA GLU A 6 -49.75 -45.07 -4.63
C GLU A 6 -49.24 -43.78 -3.97
N ILE A 7 -49.95 -43.30 -2.95
CA ILE A 7 -49.55 -42.11 -2.19
C ILE A 7 -48.25 -42.37 -1.42
N LYS A 8 -48.11 -43.56 -0.82
CA LYS A 8 -46.88 -43.96 -0.13
C LYS A 8 -45.70 -44.07 -1.08
N LYS A 9 -45.90 -44.67 -2.26
CA LYS A 9 -44.86 -44.77 -3.29
C LYS A 9 -44.39 -43.41 -3.80
N ARG A 10 -45.32 -42.48 -4.06
CA ARG A 10 -44.97 -41.11 -4.47
C ARG A 10 -44.25 -40.32 -3.38
N ALA A 11 -44.60 -40.52 -2.11
CA ALA A 11 -43.91 -39.90 -0.98
C ALA A 11 -42.48 -40.42 -0.82
N GLU A 12 -42.25 -41.71 -1.06
CA GLU A 12 -40.91 -42.32 -1.06
C GLU A 12 -40.07 -41.86 -2.26
N GLU A 13 -40.67 -41.74 -3.44
CA GLU A 13 -39.99 -41.21 -4.63
C GLU A 13 -39.57 -39.74 -4.47
N LEU A 14 -40.42 -38.91 -3.85
CA LEU A 14 -40.08 -37.53 -3.53
C LEU A 14 -38.95 -37.43 -2.50
N ARG A 15 -38.90 -38.34 -1.51
CA ARG A 15 -37.80 -38.42 -0.54
C ARG A 15 -36.49 -38.83 -1.19
N LYS A 16 -36.50 -39.88 -2.02
CA LYS A 16 -35.31 -40.31 -2.76
C LYS A 16 -34.79 -39.21 -3.68
N ARG A 17 -35.67 -38.50 -4.37
CA ARG A 17 -35.29 -37.38 -5.24
C ARG A 17 -34.71 -36.21 -4.45
N ALA A 18 -35.24 -35.93 -3.26
CA ALA A 18 -34.68 -34.92 -2.35
C ALA A 18 -33.29 -35.34 -1.84
N GLU A 19 -33.11 -36.60 -1.43
CA GLU A 19 -31.83 -37.17 -0.98
C GLU A 19 -30.78 -37.19 -2.11
N GLU A 20 -31.17 -37.58 -3.33
CA GLU A 20 -30.29 -37.54 -4.52
C GLU A 20 -29.91 -36.11 -4.88
N SER A 21 -30.82 -35.14 -4.76
CA SER A 21 -30.50 -33.72 -4.99
C SER A 21 -29.58 -33.14 -3.93
N THR A 22 -29.71 -33.51 -2.64
CA THR A 22 -28.77 -33.11 -1.59
C THR A 22 -27.41 -33.77 -1.77
N ALA A 23 -27.38 -35.06 -2.17
CA ALA A 23 -26.15 -35.80 -2.37
C ALA A 23 -25.37 -35.34 -3.61
N ASN A 24 -26.05 -34.87 -4.66
CA ASN A 24 -25.40 -34.26 -5.83
C ASN A 24 -24.87 -32.84 -5.52
N THR A 25 -25.60 -32.02 -4.76
CA THR A 25 -25.07 -30.73 -4.29
C THR A 25 -23.87 -30.89 -3.36
N ASP A 26 -23.82 -31.96 -2.56
CA ASP A 26 -22.70 -32.19 -1.64
C ASP A 26 -21.48 -32.82 -2.34
N ARG A 27 -21.68 -33.64 -3.38
CA ARG A 27 -20.57 -34.22 -4.17
C ARG A 27 -19.93 -33.25 -5.16
N GLU A 28 -20.70 -32.44 -5.88
CA GLU A 28 -20.14 -31.44 -6.82
C GLU A 28 -19.45 -30.27 -6.09
N ASN A 29 -19.80 -30.01 -4.82
CA ASN A 29 -19.23 -28.92 -4.02
C ASN A 29 -17.96 -29.32 -3.24
N TRP A 30 -17.56 -30.61 -3.25
CA TRP A 30 -16.43 -31.12 -2.46
C TRP A 30 -15.10 -31.26 -3.22
N GLU A 31 -15.06 -30.92 -4.51
CA GLU A 31 -13.81 -30.82 -5.28
C GLU A 31 -13.33 -29.37 -5.48
N GLY A 32 -14.13 -28.37 -5.05
CA GLY A 32 -13.89 -26.96 -5.36
C GLY A 32 -13.17 -26.12 -4.32
N CYS A 33 -13.05 -26.52 -3.05
CA CYS A 33 -12.60 -25.59 -1.99
C CYS A 33 -11.81 -26.28 -0.87
N SER A 34 -10.58 -26.70 -1.16
CA SER A 34 -9.57 -26.85 -0.11
C SER A 34 -8.32 -26.04 -0.48
N PHE A 35 -8.48 -24.74 -0.71
CA PHE A 35 -7.38 -23.83 -0.45
C PHE A 35 -7.19 -23.81 1.07
N LYS A 36 -6.33 -24.68 1.60
CA LYS A 36 -5.92 -24.60 3.02
C LYS A 36 -5.15 -23.29 3.17
N TRP A 37 -5.87 -22.22 3.50
CA TRP A 37 -5.29 -20.92 3.79
C TRP A 37 -4.20 -21.11 4.85
N GLN A 38 -2.96 -20.81 4.47
CA GLN A 38 -1.82 -20.81 5.39
C GLN A 38 -1.57 -19.37 5.79
N PRO A 39 -2.11 -18.90 6.93
CA PRO A 39 -2.08 -17.50 7.25
C PRO A 39 -0.66 -17.09 7.64
N THR A 40 -0.12 -16.05 7.00
CA THR A 40 1.13 -15.41 7.40
C THR A 40 1.04 -14.91 8.84
N SER A 41 2.17 -14.80 9.54
CA SER A 41 2.21 -14.33 10.93
C SER A 41 1.66 -12.91 11.07
N GLU A 42 1.82 -12.08 10.04
CA GLU A 42 1.26 -10.73 9.94
C GLU A 42 -0.26 -10.74 9.79
N ALA A 43 -0.82 -11.61 8.93
CA ALA A 43 -2.26 -11.75 8.76
C ALA A 43 -2.95 -12.20 10.06
N LYS A 44 -2.34 -13.13 10.81
CA LYS A 44 -2.86 -13.54 12.14
C LYS A 44 -2.89 -12.38 13.13
N LYS A 45 -1.81 -11.58 13.17
CA LYS A 45 -1.72 -10.41 14.06
C LYS A 45 -2.76 -9.36 13.71
N ALA A 46 -2.89 -9.01 12.43
CA ALA A 46 -3.88 -8.05 11.95
C ALA A 46 -5.32 -8.51 12.25
N TYR A 47 -5.62 -9.79 12.01
CA TYR A 47 -6.92 -10.38 12.34
C TYR A 47 -7.22 -10.33 13.83
N HIS A 48 -6.31 -10.79 14.70
CA HIS A 48 -6.54 -10.77 16.15
C HIS A 48 -6.69 -9.35 16.70
N ASN A 49 -5.91 -8.40 16.18
CA ASN A 49 -6.03 -7.00 16.57
C ASN A 49 -7.41 -6.41 16.22
N LEU A 50 -7.94 -6.70 15.03
CA LEU A 50 -9.26 -6.26 14.61
C LEU A 50 -10.39 -6.99 15.34
N ALA A 51 -10.28 -8.31 15.49
CA ALA A 51 -11.27 -9.13 16.20
C ALA A 51 -11.45 -8.66 17.64
N ARG A 52 -10.37 -8.27 18.33
CA ARG A 52 -10.44 -7.71 19.69
C ARG A 52 -11.22 -6.39 19.77
N ILE A 53 -11.21 -5.61 18.70
CA ILE A 53 -11.87 -4.30 18.63
C ILE A 53 -13.34 -4.44 18.22
N ILE A 54 -13.64 -5.38 17.32
CA ILE A 54 -14.94 -5.54 16.67
C ILE A 54 -15.79 -6.64 17.35
N HIS A 55 -15.27 -7.30 18.40
CA HIS A 55 -15.95 -8.44 19.02
C HIS A 55 -17.39 -8.11 19.47
N PRO A 56 -18.39 -8.93 19.10
CA PRO A 56 -19.79 -8.70 19.48
C PRO A 56 -20.03 -8.79 21.00
N ASP A 57 -19.20 -9.51 21.75
CA ASP A 57 -19.32 -9.59 23.23
C ASP A 57 -18.96 -8.29 23.95
N LEU A 58 -18.29 -7.36 23.27
CA LEU A 58 -17.99 -6.03 23.81
C LEU A 58 -19.15 -5.04 23.54
N ALA A 59 -20.28 -5.50 22.98
CA ALA A 59 -21.48 -4.69 22.75
C ALA A 59 -22.38 -4.66 24.00
N LEU A 60 -22.88 -3.47 24.34
CA LEU A 60 -23.78 -3.27 25.48
C LEU A 60 -25.26 -3.33 25.07
N ASP A 61 -25.57 -3.06 23.80
CA ASP A 61 -26.93 -3.03 23.25
C ASP A 61 -27.12 -4.05 22.11
N ALA A 62 -28.35 -4.53 21.91
CA ALA A 62 -28.68 -5.54 20.90
C ALA A 62 -28.41 -5.04 19.47
N LYS A 63 -28.69 -3.75 19.20
CA LYS A 63 -28.42 -3.12 17.89
C LYS A 63 -26.93 -2.99 17.61
N GLU A 64 -26.11 -2.76 18.63
CA GLU A 64 -24.66 -2.72 18.49
C GLU A 64 -24.07 -4.11 18.28
N LYS A 65 -24.65 -5.11 18.95
CA LYS A 65 -24.26 -6.51 18.79
C LYS A 65 -24.45 -6.95 17.34
N GLU A 66 -25.57 -6.60 16.71
CA GLU A 66 -25.82 -6.88 15.30
C GLU A 66 -24.81 -6.17 14.38
N LYS A 67 -24.55 -4.88 14.59
CA LYS A 67 -23.53 -4.14 13.81
C LYS A 67 -22.16 -4.80 13.93
N ARG A 68 -21.71 -5.09 15.15
CA ARG A 68 -20.43 -5.77 15.39
C ARG A 68 -20.39 -7.18 14.81
N HIS A 69 -21.51 -7.89 14.85
CA HIS A 69 -21.64 -9.19 14.19
C HIS A 69 -21.46 -9.10 12.67
N THR A 70 -22.08 -8.11 12.01
CA THR A 70 -21.87 -7.91 10.56
C THR A 70 -20.43 -7.52 10.21
N LEU A 71 -19.77 -6.74 11.07
CA LEU A 71 -18.37 -6.36 10.88
C LEU A 71 -17.41 -7.54 11.13
N MET A 72 -17.72 -8.38 12.12
CA MET A 72 -16.97 -9.61 12.40
C MET A 72 -17.13 -10.63 11.26
N ALA A 73 -18.32 -10.74 10.67
CA ALA A 73 -18.56 -11.56 9.49
C ALA A 73 -17.69 -11.11 8.31
N LYS A 74 -17.68 -9.81 7.99
CA LYS A 74 -16.81 -9.25 6.94
C LYS A 74 -15.32 -9.50 7.20
N LEU A 75 -14.88 -9.42 8.46
CA LEU A 75 -13.50 -9.72 8.84
C LEU A 75 -13.15 -11.20 8.63
N ASN A 76 -14.06 -12.10 8.98
CA ASN A 76 -13.90 -13.54 8.78
C ASN A 76 -13.86 -13.89 7.29
N ASP A 77 -14.72 -13.27 6.49
CA ASP A 77 -14.74 -13.44 5.03
C ASP A 77 -13.40 -13.01 4.42
N ALA A 78 -12.90 -11.82 4.77
CA ALA A 78 -11.60 -11.32 4.31
C ALA A 78 -10.43 -12.22 4.75
N TYR A 79 -10.48 -12.75 5.98
CA TYR A 79 -9.47 -13.67 6.48
C TYR A 79 -9.50 -15.03 5.77
N SER A 80 -10.71 -15.54 5.44
CA SER A 80 -10.89 -16.80 4.72
C SER A 80 -10.47 -16.71 3.25
N ALA A 81 -10.66 -15.54 2.61
CA ALA A 81 -10.23 -15.25 1.25
C ALA A 81 -8.71 -15.13 1.12
N GLY A 82 -8.01 -14.93 2.23
CA GLY A 82 -6.55 -14.94 2.23
C GLY A 82 -5.88 -13.71 1.61
N ASP A 83 -6.60 -12.59 1.53
CA ASP A 83 -6.05 -11.38 0.95
C ASP A 83 -5.50 -10.47 2.06
N GLN A 84 -4.19 -10.52 2.26
CA GLN A 84 -3.49 -9.72 3.25
C GLN A 84 -3.61 -8.21 2.96
N ASN A 85 -3.76 -7.81 1.69
CA ASN A 85 -3.96 -6.40 1.34
C ASN A 85 -5.35 -5.92 1.71
N LEU A 86 -6.38 -6.76 1.52
CA LEU A 86 -7.74 -6.45 1.99
C LEU A 86 -7.81 -6.36 3.51
N LEU A 87 -7.12 -7.24 4.23
CA LEU A 87 -7.07 -7.19 5.69
C LEU A 87 -6.40 -5.90 6.18
N ASN A 88 -5.30 -5.49 5.55
CA ASN A 88 -4.61 -4.23 5.87
C ASN A 88 -5.46 -3.00 5.54
N LYS A 89 -6.15 -2.98 4.39
CA LYS A 89 -7.10 -1.93 4.04
C LYS A 89 -8.24 -1.84 5.05
N LEU A 90 -8.79 -2.98 5.48
CA LEU A 90 -9.81 -3.00 6.52
C LEU A 90 -9.29 -2.44 7.84
N VAL A 91 -8.02 -2.72 8.19
CA VAL A 91 -7.36 -2.09 9.35
C VAL A 91 -7.25 -0.58 9.17
N GLU A 92 -6.84 -0.10 8.01
CA GLU A 92 -6.72 1.33 7.68
C GLU A 92 -8.08 2.02 7.70
N ASP A 93 -9.11 1.46 7.05
CA ASP A 93 -10.47 2.00 7.02
C ASP A 93 -11.07 2.11 8.44
N PHE A 94 -10.82 1.12 9.30
CA PHE A 94 -11.22 1.18 10.72
C PHE A 94 -10.37 2.15 11.55
N ARG A 95 -9.10 2.34 11.18
CA ARG A 95 -8.23 3.37 11.76
C ARG A 95 -8.67 4.77 11.32
N ASP A 96 -9.24 4.94 10.14
CA ASP A 96 -9.62 6.26 9.64
C ASP A 96 -11.07 6.62 10.01
N SER A 97 -11.90 5.60 10.26
CA SER A 97 -13.31 5.77 10.62
C SER A 97 -13.62 5.28 12.05
N PRO A 98 -13.25 6.04 13.11
CA PRO A 98 -13.65 5.72 14.49
C PRO A 98 -15.17 5.79 14.71
N ASP A 99 -15.91 6.31 13.72
CA ASP A 99 -17.34 6.55 13.76
C ASP A 99 -18.23 5.31 13.56
N LEU A 100 -17.65 4.16 13.14
CA LEU A 100 -18.40 2.91 12.90
C LEU A 100 -19.07 2.34 14.17
N ILE A 101 -18.61 2.71 15.37
CA ILE A 101 -19.25 2.32 16.63
C ILE A 101 -20.16 3.47 17.06
N SER A 102 -21.34 3.54 16.44
CA SER A 102 -22.39 4.50 16.78
C SER A 102 -23.19 4.03 18.02
N GLY A 103 -22.50 3.97 19.15
CA GLY A 103 -23.12 3.88 20.47
C GLY A 103 -23.25 5.28 21.07
N ASP A 104 -24.42 5.61 21.64
CA ASP A 104 -24.66 6.93 22.24
C ASP A 104 -24.31 6.98 23.73
N SER A 105 -23.79 5.87 24.29
CA SER A 105 -23.37 5.80 25.68
C SER A 105 -22.16 6.71 25.96
N ILE A 106 -22.05 7.17 27.20
CA ILE A 106 -20.90 7.95 27.68
C ILE A 106 -19.59 7.16 27.49
N GLY A 107 -19.64 5.83 27.72
CA GLY A 107 -18.50 4.94 27.49
C GLY A 107 -18.03 4.94 26.03
N ASP A 108 -18.96 4.94 25.08
CA ASP A 108 -18.63 4.91 23.65
C ASP A 108 -18.00 6.23 23.19
N LYS A 109 -18.50 7.36 23.69
CA LYS A 109 -17.93 8.68 23.45
C LYS A 109 -16.49 8.76 23.98
N LEU A 110 -16.22 8.20 25.16
CA LEU A 110 -14.87 8.15 25.74
C LEU A 110 -13.93 7.26 24.91
N VAL A 111 -14.38 6.06 24.53
CA VAL A 111 -13.57 5.13 23.71
C VAL A 111 -13.26 5.76 22.35
N ARG A 112 -14.21 6.46 21.73
CA ARG A 112 -14.02 7.22 20.48
C ARG A 112 -12.97 8.31 20.65
N ALA A 113 -13.08 9.12 21.70
CA ALA A 113 -12.13 10.19 21.98
C ALA A 113 -10.70 9.65 22.20
N ILE A 114 -10.54 8.57 22.97
CA ILE A 114 -9.24 7.93 23.19
C ILE A 114 -8.64 7.45 21.86
N ARG A 115 -9.45 6.85 20.98
CA ARG A 115 -8.98 6.37 19.67
C ARG A 115 -8.58 7.52 18.75
N GLN A 116 -9.37 8.59 18.69
CA GLN A 116 -9.04 9.81 17.92
C GLN A 116 -7.74 10.43 18.43
N ILE A 117 -7.56 10.53 19.75
CA ILE A 117 -6.31 11.02 20.34
C ILE A 117 -5.13 10.14 19.93
N PHE A 118 -5.29 8.82 19.94
CA PHE A 118 -4.24 7.89 19.53
C PHE A 118 -3.89 8.04 18.04
N GLN A 119 -4.88 8.17 17.15
CA GLN A 119 -4.67 8.41 15.72
C GLN A 119 -3.90 9.71 15.47
N VAL A 120 -4.35 10.81 16.09
CA VAL A 120 -3.69 12.12 15.96
C VAL A 120 -2.26 12.05 16.48
N LYS A 121 -2.01 11.35 17.59
CA LYS A 121 -0.64 11.16 18.12
C LYS A 121 0.25 10.40 17.15
N ASN A 122 -0.23 9.32 16.55
CA ASN A 122 0.54 8.55 15.57
C ASN A 122 0.83 9.39 14.32
N ARG A 123 -0.18 10.11 13.80
CA ARG A 123 0.03 10.99 12.65
C ARG A 123 1.03 12.11 12.95
N LEU A 124 1.00 12.66 14.15
CA LEU A 124 2.01 13.63 14.58
C LEU A 124 3.42 13.04 14.67
N GLN A 125 3.55 11.77 15.08
CA GLN A 125 4.85 11.08 15.09
C GLN A 125 5.38 10.85 13.68
N GLU A 126 4.53 10.41 12.76
CA GLU A 126 4.87 10.26 11.33
C GLU A 126 5.30 11.60 10.72
N LEU A 127 4.48 12.65 10.91
CA LEU A 127 4.80 13.99 10.42
C LEU A 127 6.11 14.53 11.01
N ARG A 128 6.45 14.20 12.26
CA ARG A 128 7.74 14.56 12.85
C ARG A 128 8.89 13.81 12.17
N ALA A 129 8.72 12.53 11.87
CA ALA A 129 9.73 11.76 11.15
C ALA A 129 9.92 12.29 9.72
N GLU A 130 8.82 12.56 9.00
CA GLU A 130 8.82 13.19 7.67
C GLU A 130 9.46 14.58 7.69
N LEU A 131 9.20 15.38 8.74
CA LEU A 131 9.84 16.68 8.91
C LEU A 131 11.35 16.50 9.07
N LEU A 132 11.81 15.60 9.94
CA LEU A 132 13.24 15.35 10.14
C LEU A 132 13.94 14.89 8.87
N THR A 133 13.33 13.98 8.10
CA THR A 133 13.90 13.54 6.82
C THR A 133 13.94 14.68 5.81
N ALA A 134 12.90 15.51 5.74
CA ALA A 134 12.88 16.70 4.90
C ALA A 134 13.96 17.70 5.33
N GLU A 135 14.15 17.93 6.63
CA GLU A 135 15.14 18.88 7.15
C GLU A 135 16.59 18.42 6.93
N LEU A 136 16.84 17.11 6.97
CA LEU A 136 18.14 16.52 6.66
C LEU A 136 18.46 16.50 5.17
N SER A 137 17.45 16.69 4.29
CA SER A 137 17.67 16.71 2.85
C SER A 137 18.58 17.87 2.44
N GLU A 138 19.47 17.61 1.47
CA GLU A 138 20.37 18.63 0.91
C GLU A 138 19.59 19.83 0.35
N LEU A 139 18.41 19.56 -0.21
CA LEU A 139 17.53 20.58 -0.78
C LEU A 139 17.00 21.53 0.30
N TYR A 140 16.65 21.02 1.48
CA TYR A 140 16.21 21.88 2.59
C TYR A 140 17.36 22.75 3.12
N ILE A 141 18.57 22.19 3.21
CA ILE A 141 19.77 22.94 3.60
C ILE A 141 20.06 24.05 2.56
N LEU A 142 19.99 23.73 1.27
CA LEU A 142 20.14 24.71 0.19
C LEU A 142 19.05 25.78 0.28
N ARG A 143 17.79 25.40 0.47
CA ARG A 143 16.67 26.33 0.63
C ARG A 143 16.91 27.30 1.79
N LYS A 144 17.37 26.81 2.95
CA LYS A 144 17.71 27.65 4.11
C LYS A 144 18.82 28.66 3.76
N LYS A 145 19.90 28.21 3.10
CA LYS A 145 20.98 29.10 2.66
C LYS A 145 20.50 30.16 1.67
N VAL A 146 19.73 29.75 0.66
CA VAL A 146 19.15 30.68 -0.34
C VAL A 146 18.24 31.70 0.34
N SER A 147 17.41 31.28 1.31
CA SER A 147 16.50 32.17 2.02
C SER A 147 17.26 33.19 2.88
N ALA A 148 18.32 32.77 3.57
CA ALA A 148 19.18 33.67 4.36
C ALA A 148 19.88 34.70 3.46
N GLU A 149 20.47 34.26 2.35
CA GLU A 149 21.12 35.15 1.38
C GLU A 149 20.12 36.13 0.75
N MET A 150 18.91 35.68 0.42
CA MET A 150 17.84 36.55 -0.09
C MET A 150 17.40 37.61 0.91
N PHE A 151 17.36 37.27 2.21
CA PHE A 151 17.09 38.24 3.27
C PHE A 151 18.16 39.33 3.34
N GLU A 152 19.41 38.97 3.04
CA GLU A 152 20.52 39.92 2.91
C GLU A 152 20.59 40.59 1.52
N GLY A 153 19.55 40.43 0.68
CA GLY A 153 19.44 41.04 -0.64
C GLY A 153 20.30 40.38 -1.73
N ARG A 154 20.93 39.24 -1.45
CA ARG A 154 21.78 38.50 -2.39
C ARG A 154 21.03 37.33 -3.02
N ASN A 155 21.21 37.14 -4.32
CA ASN A 155 20.61 36.01 -5.04
C ASN A 155 21.63 34.89 -5.28
N LEU A 156 21.77 33.99 -4.31
CA LEU A 156 22.70 32.86 -4.35
C LEU A 156 22.48 31.96 -5.57
N LEU A 157 21.23 31.65 -5.93
CA LEU A 157 20.92 30.79 -7.07
C LEU A 157 21.40 31.37 -8.38
N LYS A 158 21.25 32.70 -8.56
CA LYS A 158 21.78 33.40 -9.74
C LYS A 158 23.30 33.30 -9.83
N GLN A 159 24.00 33.53 -8.72
CA GLN A 159 25.47 33.39 -8.67
C GLN A 159 25.93 31.95 -8.97
N MET A 160 25.26 30.96 -8.40
CA MET A 160 25.52 29.54 -8.68
C MET A 160 25.33 29.23 -10.16
N ALA A 161 24.24 29.71 -10.77
CA ALA A 161 23.95 29.53 -12.19
C ALA A 161 25.00 30.21 -13.10
N GLU A 162 25.46 31.40 -12.75
CA GLU A 162 26.54 32.07 -13.49
C GLU A 162 27.85 31.29 -13.37
N ARG A 163 28.19 30.83 -12.16
CA ARG A 163 29.38 30.00 -11.93
C ARG A 163 29.32 28.69 -12.74
N THR A 164 28.21 27.96 -12.73
CA THR A 164 28.07 26.72 -13.51
C THR A 164 28.19 26.99 -15.01
N LYS A 165 27.60 28.07 -15.54
CA LYS A 165 27.79 28.48 -16.94
C LYS A 165 29.27 28.71 -17.27
N THR A 166 30.04 29.34 -16.39
CA THR A 166 31.48 29.52 -16.62
C THR A 166 32.25 28.20 -16.62
N HIS A 167 31.89 27.26 -15.75
CA HIS A 167 32.50 25.93 -15.72
C HIS A 167 32.17 25.13 -16.99
N ILE A 168 30.92 25.17 -17.46
CA ILE A 168 30.51 24.56 -18.73
C ILE A 168 31.36 25.09 -19.88
N LYS A 169 31.46 26.42 -20.03
CA LYS A 169 32.28 27.04 -21.08
C LYS A 169 33.76 26.64 -21.00
N LYS A 170 34.33 26.52 -19.79
CA LYS A 170 35.72 26.06 -19.63
C LYS A 170 35.88 24.60 -20.05
N SER A 171 34.95 23.73 -19.67
CA SER A 171 34.95 22.32 -20.06
C SER A 171 34.78 22.15 -21.57
N GLU A 172 33.88 22.91 -22.20
CA GLU A 172 33.70 22.92 -23.66
C GLU A 172 34.97 23.34 -24.40
N ARG A 173 35.64 24.41 -23.94
CA ARG A 173 36.93 24.84 -24.53
C ARG A 173 37.99 23.75 -24.40
N ARG A 174 38.12 23.14 -23.23
CA ARG A 174 39.08 22.05 -23.01
C ARG A 174 38.77 20.86 -23.92
N LEU A 175 37.50 20.52 -24.09
CA LEU A 175 37.07 19.45 -24.98
C LEU A 175 37.39 19.77 -26.45
N ALA A 176 37.18 21.01 -26.89
CA ALA A 176 37.56 21.46 -28.22
C ALA A 176 39.08 21.33 -28.44
N THR A 177 39.91 21.84 -27.52
CA THR A 177 41.37 21.73 -27.62
C THR A 177 41.84 20.29 -27.70
N LEU A 178 41.25 19.37 -26.91
CA LEU A 178 41.58 17.95 -26.97
C LEU A 178 41.17 17.30 -28.29
N LYS A 179 40.03 17.71 -28.86
CA LYS A 179 39.61 17.26 -30.20
C LYS A 179 40.58 17.74 -31.28
N ASP A 180 40.98 19.02 -31.23
CA ASP A 180 41.92 19.58 -32.20
C ASP A 180 43.29 18.88 -32.11
N LEU A 181 43.80 18.62 -30.90
CA LEU A 181 45.04 17.88 -30.70
C LEU A 181 44.96 16.44 -31.22
N ASN A 182 43.86 15.75 -30.97
CA ASN A 182 43.65 14.40 -31.51
C ASN A 182 43.59 14.42 -33.04
N GLN A 183 42.88 15.39 -33.63
CA GLN A 183 42.80 15.53 -35.09
C GLN A 183 44.18 15.76 -35.69
N VAL A 184 44.98 16.67 -35.11
CA VAL A 184 46.36 16.93 -35.55
C VAL A 184 47.23 15.67 -35.43
N GLN A 185 47.05 14.86 -34.38
CA GLN A 185 47.78 13.60 -34.23
C GLN A 185 47.38 12.56 -35.28
N GLU A 186 46.08 12.43 -35.58
CA GLU A 186 45.56 11.55 -36.62
C GLU A 186 46.09 11.97 -38.00
N ASP A 187 46.03 13.27 -38.32
CA ASP A 187 46.54 13.84 -39.57
C ASP A 187 48.05 13.64 -39.71
N TYR A 188 48.81 13.86 -38.63
CA TYR A 188 50.26 13.63 -38.62
C TYR A 188 50.64 12.18 -38.91
N VAL A 189 49.93 11.21 -38.32
CA VAL A 189 50.21 9.79 -38.59
C VAL A 189 49.83 9.42 -40.01
N LYS A 190 48.72 9.97 -40.52
CA LYS A 190 48.30 9.79 -41.90
C LYS A 190 49.34 10.31 -42.89
N GLU A 191 49.90 11.51 -42.66
CA GLU A 191 50.95 12.09 -43.50
C GLU A 191 52.29 11.35 -43.38
N ARG A 192 52.73 11.01 -42.16
CA ARG A 192 54.07 10.44 -41.93
C ARG A 192 54.16 8.96 -42.25
N PHE A 193 53.10 8.20 -42.01
CA PHE A 193 53.10 6.73 -42.12
C PHE A 193 52.11 6.19 -43.15
N GLY A 194 51.33 7.05 -43.83
CA GLY A 194 50.32 6.63 -44.80
C GLY A 194 49.18 5.81 -44.19
N MET A 195 49.07 5.79 -42.86
CA MET A 195 48.07 5.02 -42.11
C MET A 195 46.97 5.95 -41.62
N ASP A 196 45.74 5.67 -42.01
CA ASP A 196 44.58 6.38 -41.49
C ASP A 196 44.09 5.71 -40.20
N ILE A 197 44.48 6.25 -39.04
CA ILE A 197 44.10 5.69 -37.73
C ILE A 197 42.58 5.75 -37.53
N SER A 198 41.90 6.74 -38.12
CA SER A 198 40.46 6.90 -38.00
C SER A 198 39.67 5.71 -38.58
N ALA A 199 40.26 4.97 -39.52
CA ALA A 199 39.66 3.76 -40.11
C ALA A 199 39.67 2.53 -39.18
N PHE A 200 40.39 2.59 -38.04
CA PHE A 200 40.51 1.49 -37.08
C PHE A 200 39.60 1.62 -35.84
N ARG A 201 38.84 2.73 -35.71
CA ARG A 201 37.90 2.98 -34.61
C ARG A 201 36.46 2.76 -35.07
#